data_AF-A0A6A6HV50-F1
#
_entry.id   AF-A0A6A6HV50-F1
#
_cell.length_a   1.000
_cell.length_b   1.000
_cell.length_c   1.000
_cell.angle_alpha   90.00
_cell.angle_beta   90.00
_cell.angle_gamma   90.00
#
_symmetry.space_group_name_H-M   'P 1'
#
loop_
_entity.id
_entity.type
_entity.pdbx_description
1 polymer ?
#
loop_
_entity_poly.entity_id
_entity_poly.type
_entity_poly.pdbx_seq_one_letter_code
_entity_poly.pdbx_strand_id
1 'polypeptide(L)'
;MESNNGPKRVVLRFDVRHELEEAAINKRFFALFGPEPPKNDFYSHLMAPNESSKMHIVLDIYCKSYPRIDNSKIPYEVFKVKKKVEFEFEKLNSTACQYARERCERIKWGTNRSQSEELDGVRALHGGHSPGTFVS
;
A
#
# COMPACT_ATOMS: atom_id res chain seq x y z
N MET A 1 21.85 13.82 7.28
CA MET A 1 20.38 13.65 7.23
C MET A 1 20.09 12.34 7.92
N GLU A 2 19.41 12.38 9.06
CA GLU A 2 19.16 11.20 9.89
C GLU A 2 18.35 10.18 9.08
N SER A 3 19.03 9.10 8.67
CA SER A 3 18.37 7.91 8.16
C SER A 3 17.55 7.35 9.31
N ASN A 4 16.27 7.71 9.36
CA ASN A 4 15.34 7.15 10.33
C ASN A 4 15.15 5.66 9.95
N ASN A 5 16.07 4.83 10.42
CA ASN A 5 16.19 3.39 10.18
C ASN A 5 15.19 2.57 11.01
N GLY A 6 14.14 3.23 11.51
CA GLY A 6 13.05 2.61 12.24
C GLY A 6 11.96 2.05 11.31
N PRO A 7 11.06 1.23 11.86
CA PRO A 7 9.93 0.71 11.10
C PRO A 7 9.03 1.84 10.63
N LYS A 8 8.60 1.76 9.37
CA LYS A 8 7.76 2.78 8.74
C LYS A 8 6.95 2.21 7.59
N ARG A 9 5.84 2.88 7.29
CA ARG A 9 4.96 2.57 6.17
C ARG A 9 5.18 3.60 5.07
N VAL A 10 5.66 3.13 3.92
CA VAL A 10 5.82 3.97 2.74
C VAL A 10 4.65 3.75 1.80
N VAL A 11 4.05 4.81 1.29
CA VAL A 11 2.96 4.74 0.30
C VAL A 11 3.41 5.39 -1.00
N LEU A 12 3.54 4.59 -2.04
CA LEU A 12 3.91 5.03 -3.38
C LEU A 12 2.65 5.24 -4.21
N ARG A 13 2.34 6.49 -4.55
CA ARG A 13 1.18 6.88 -5.36
C ARG A 13 1.58 6.95 -6.82
N PHE A 14 1.02 6.09 -7.66
CA PHE A 14 1.38 5.99 -9.07
C PHE A 14 0.15 5.91 -9.97
N ASP A 15 0.33 6.08 -11.27
CA ASP A 15 -0.75 6.04 -12.25
C ASP A 15 -1.12 4.59 -12.59
N VAL A 16 -2.42 4.29 -12.73
CA VAL A 16 -2.93 2.93 -13.04
C VAL A 16 -2.25 2.30 -14.26
N ARG A 17 -1.82 3.11 -15.24
CA ARG A 17 -1.08 2.63 -16.42
C ARG A 17 0.22 1.89 -16.09
N HIS A 18 0.74 2.00 -14.87
CA HIS A 18 1.96 1.33 -14.42
C HIS A 18 1.67 0.20 -13.42
N GLU A 19 0.45 -0.34 -13.36
CA GLU A 19 0.06 -1.42 -12.43
C GLU A 19 0.96 -2.66 -12.56
N LEU A 20 1.32 -3.03 -13.79
CA LEU A 20 2.17 -4.19 -14.09
C LEU A 20 3.65 -3.94 -13.75
N GLU A 21 4.00 -2.72 -13.37
CA GLU A 21 5.37 -2.29 -13.11
C GLU A 21 5.68 -2.20 -11.60
N GLU A 22 4.84 -2.76 -10.72
CA GLU A 22 5.04 -2.77 -9.26
C GLU A 22 6.47 -3.17 -8.88
N ALA A 23 6.96 -4.29 -9.41
CA ALA A 23 8.30 -4.80 -9.11
C ALA A 23 9.40 -3.81 -9.54
N ALA A 24 9.22 -3.12 -10.66
CA ALA A 24 10.18 -2.12 -11.15
C ALA A 24 10.14 -0.85 -10.30
N ILE A 25 8.96 -0.40 -9.88
CA ILE A 25 8.78 0.74 -8.96
C ILE A 25 9.46 0.44 -7.62
N ASN A 26 9.19 -0.72 -7.02
CA ASN A 26 9.80 -1.14 -5.76
C ASN A 26 11.32 -1.22 -5.88
N LYS A 27 11.84 -1.88 -6.92
CA LYS A 27 13.28 -2.01 -7.17
C LYS A 27 13.95 -0.64 -7.26
N ARG A 28 13.35 0.30 -8.00
CA ARG A 28 13.92 1.66 -8.13
C ARG A 28 13.81 2.45 -6.82
N PHE A 29 12.71 2.33 -6.10
CA PHE A 29 12.55 2.99 -4.81
C PHE A 29 13.65 2.56 -3.82
N PHE A 30 13.88 1.24 -3.69
CA PHE A 30 14.92 0.72 -2.82
C PHE A 30 16.33 1.12 -3.27
N ALA A 31 16.58 1.23 -4.57
CA ALA A 31 17.87 1.70 -5.08
C ALA A 31 18.17 3.17 -4.72
N LEU A 32 17.15 4.01 -4.52
CA LEU A 32 17.29 5.44 -4.24
C LEU A 32 17.19 5.79 -2.75
N PHE A 33 16.29 5.12 -2.02
CA PHE A 33 15.92 5.49 -0.64
C PHE A 33 16.09 4.37 0.37
N GLY A 34 16.32 3.14 -0.09
CA GLY A 34 16.57 2.02 0.80
C GLY A 34 18.03 2.02 1.28
N PRO A 35 18.32 1.55 2.51
CA PRO A 35 19.56 0.81 2.69
C PRO A 35 19.53 -0.39 1.72
N GLU A 36 20.69 -0.86 1.25
CA GLU A 36 20.81 -2.08 0.42
C GLU A 36 19.72 -3.11 0.78
N PRO A 37 19.03 -3.67 -0.23
CA PRO A 37 17.68 -4.23 -0.12
C PRO A 37 17.51 -4.95 1.22
N PRO A 38 16.73 -4.40 2.17
CA PRO A 38 16.67 -4.93 3.52
C PRO A 38 16.24 -6.38 3.37
N LYS A 39 17.14 -7.32 3.70
CA LYS A 39 17.13 -8.78 3.42
C LYS A 39 15.72 -9.42 3.44
N ASN A 40 14.91 -9.11 2.43
CA ASN A 40 13.49 -9.41 2.42
C ASN A 40 12.68 -8.90 3.65
N ASP A 41 13.12 -7.85 4.36
CA ASP A 41 12.43 -7.31 5.55
C ASP A 41 11.45 -6.18 5.20
N PHE A 42 10.57 -6.49 4.26
CA PHE A 42 9.42 -5.67 3.92
C PHE A 42 8.26 -6.51 3.39
N TYR A 43 7.06 -5.95 3.44
CA TYR A 43 5.91 -6.44 2.68
C TYR A 43 5.42 -5.34 1.73
N SER A 44 4.96 -5.73 0.53
CA SER A 44 4.30 -4.84 -0.43
C SER A 44 2.83 -5.20 -0.58
N HIS A 45 1.98 -4.18 -0.64
CA HIS A 45 0.55 -4.30 -0.93
C HIS A 45 0.17 -3.35 -2.05
N LEU A 46 -0.39 -3.91 -3.12
CA LEU A 46 -1.05 -3.13 -4.14
C LEU A 46 -2.47 -2.81 -3.68
N MET A 47 -2.82 -1.53 -3.62
CA MET A 47 -4.17 -1.07 -3.34
C MET A 47 -4.80 -0.51 -4.59
N ALA A 48 -6.04 -0.93 -4.82
CA ALA A 48 -6.84 -0.50 -5.95
C ALA A 48 -7.06 1.03 -5.93
N PRO A 49 -7.25 1.65 -7.11
CA PRO A 49 -7.70 3.02 -7.18
C PRO A 49 -9.10 3.16 -6.56
N ASN A 50 -9.41 4.33 -5.99
CA ASN A 50 -10.80 4.70 -5.69
C ASN A 50 -11.44 5.35 -6.93
N GLU A 51 -11.88 6.60 -6.83
CA GLU A 51 -12.49 7.40 -7.91
C GLU A 51 -11.44 8.07 -8.83
N SER A 52 -10.15 7.80 -8.62
CA SER A 52 -9.04 8.41 -9.36
C SER A 52 -8.26 7.34 -10.11
N SER A 53 -7.61 7.67 -11.23
CA SER A 53 -6.67 6.79 -11.96
C SER A 53 -5.33 6.57 -11.22
N LYS A 54 -5.32 6.67 -9.88
CA LYS A 54 -4.12 6.58 -9.05
C LYS A 54 -4.20 5.36 -8.16
N MET A 55 -3.26 4.45 -8.36
CA MET A 55 -3.03 3.28 -7.52
C MET A 55 -2.01 3.59 -6.43
N HIS A 56 -1.95 2.74 -5.41
CA HIS A 56 -1.03 2.89 -4.28
C HIS A 56 -0.30 1.58 -4.02
N ILE A 57 1.02 1.62 -3.88
CA ILE A 57 1.79 0.52 -3.29
C ILE A 57 2.10 0.91 -1.84
N VAL A 58 1.67 0.09 -0.89
CA VAL A 58 1.99 0.23 0.53
C VAL A 58 3.16 -0.70 0.82
N LEU A 59 4.26 -0.14 1.32
CA LEU A 59 5.45 -0.86 1.74
C LEU A 59 5.62 -0.76 3.26
N ASP A 60 5.58 -1.89 3.95
CA ASP A 60 5.87 -1.97 5.38
C ASP A 60 7.34 -2.33 5.58
N ILE A 61 8.17 -1.34 5.89
CA ILE A 61 9.63 -1.51 6.00
C ILE A 61 10.01 -1.92 7.43
N TYR A 62 10.87 -2.94 7.56
CA TYR A 62 11.28 -3.57 8.82
C TYR A 62 10.17 -4.31 9.58
N CYS A 63 9.17 -4.79 8.86
CA CYS A 63 8.02 -5.47 9.45
C CYS A 63 8.36 -6.82 10.12
N LYS A 64 9.38 -7.54 9.65
CA LYS A 64 9.84 -8.81 10.24
C LYS A 64 10.70 -8.55 11.48
N SER A 65 11.53 -7.51 11.46
CA SER A 65 12.31 -7.10 12.64
C SER A 65 11.43 -6.48 13.74
N TYR A 66 10.32 -5.84 13.37
CA TYR A 66 9.38 -5.22 14.29
C TYR A 66 7.94 -5.76 14.07
N PRO A 67 7.64 -7.00 14.50
CA PRO A 67 6.34 -7.63 14.24
C PRO A 67 5.19 -7.07 15.09
N ARG A 68 5.49 -6.36 16.17
CA ARG A 68 4.50 -5.82 17.12
C ARG A 68 4.56 -4.30 17.14
N ILE A 69 3.95 -3.67 16.13
CA ILE A 69 3.78 -2.22 16.08
C ILE A 69 2.30 -1.89 16.10
N ASP A 70 1.96 -0.87 16.88
CA ASP A 70 0.64 -0.27 16.88
C ASP A 70 0.43 0.49 15.57
N ASN A 71 -0.59 0.09 14.79
CA ASN A 71 -0.92 0.71 13.50
C ASN A 71 -1.07 2.24 13.57
N SER A 72 -1.56 2.77 14.71
CA SER A 72 -1.73 4.22 14.91
C SER A 72 -0.41 4.98 15.06
N LYS A 73 0.65 4.29 15.48
CA LYS A 73 1.97 4.89 15.78
C LYS A 73 2.98 4.71 14.66
N ILE A 74 2.64 4.00 13.59
CA ILE A 74 3.54 3.80 12.45
C ILE A 74 3.81 5.16 11.78
N PRO A 75 5.08 5.52 11.55
CA PRO A 75 5.45 6.66 10.72
C PRO A 75 5.07 6.40 9.26
N TYR A 76 4.43 7.39 8.61
CA TYR A 76 4.06 7.31 7.20
C TYR A 76 4.96 8.21 6.35
N GLU A 77 5.45 7.68 5.24
CA GLU A 77 6.08 8.46 4.18
C GLU A 77 5.31 8.24 2.88
N VAL A 78 4.91 9.32 2.22
CA VAL A 78 4.15 9.22 0.96
C VAL A 78 4.98 9.79 -0.17
N PHE A 79 5.08 9.05 -1.27
CA PHE A 79 5.77 9.49 -2.48
C PHE A 79 4.81 9.51 -3.65
N LYS A 80 4.90 10.54 -4.47
CA LYS A 80 4.31 10.57 -5.80
C LYS A 80 5.32 9.98 -6.78
N VAL A 81 4.91 8.94 -7.48
CA VAL A 81 5.71 8.26 -8.51
C VAL A 81 5.35 8.85 -9.87
N LYS A 82 6.36 9.27 -10.61
CA LYS A 82 6.25 9.72 -12.00
C LYS A 82 7.17 8.86 -12.86
N LYS A 83 6.72 8.45 -14.03
CA LYS A 83 7.56 7.77 -15.02
C LYS A 83 7.94 8.77 -16.12
N LYS A 84 9.25 9.00 -16.28
CA LYS A 84 9.81 9.65 -17.47
C LYS A 84 10.57 8.58 -18.26
N VAL A 85 11.89 8.62 -18.23
CA VAL A 85 12.77 7.53 -18.68
C VAL A 85 12.88 6.46 -17.60
N GLU A 86 13.04 6.89 -16.34
CA GLU A 86 13.01 6.04 -15.15
C GLU A 86 11.91 6.50 -14.18
N PHE A 87 11.64 5.71 -13.14
CA PHE A 87 10.74 6.11 -12.06
C PHE A 87 11.40 7.14 -11.14
N GLU A 88 10.74 8.29 -11.00
CA GLU A 88 11.09 9.38 -10.09
C GLU A 88 10.11 9.41 -8.90
N PHE A 89 10.61 9.78 -7.73
CA PHE A 89 9.86 9.78 -6.48
C PHE A 89 9.92 11.17 -5.84
N GLU A 90 8.75 11.78 -5.65
CA GLU A 90 8.60 13.07 -5.01
C GLU A 90 7.94 12.85 -3.65
N LYS A 91 8.67 13.14 -2.56
CA LYS A 91 8.14 13.02 -1.19
C LYS A 91 7.05 14.07 -0.98
N LEU A 92 5.88 13.63 -0.53
CA LEU A 92 4.74 14.48 -0.23
C LEU A 92 4.74 14.92 1.24
N ASN A 93 3.89 15.91 1.55
CA ASN A 93 3.78 16.53 2.86
C ASN A 93 2.93 15.71 3.85
N SER A 94 2.82 16.22 5.08
CA SER A 94 2.06 15.61 6.18
C SER A 94 0.57 15.40 5.87
N THR A 95 -0.06 16.25 5.07
CA THR A 95 -1.46 16.08 4.63
C THR A 95 -1.61 14.80 3.81
N ALA A 96 -0.66 14.52 2.90
CA ALA A 96 -0.67 13.27 2.16
C ALA A 96 -0.47 12.05 3.08
N CYS A 97 0.36 12.18 4.12
CA CYS A 97 0.54 11.12 5.12
C CYS A 97 -0.72 10.86 5.95
N GLN A 98 -1.48 11.89 6.32
CA GLN A 98 -2.76 11.73 7.03
C GLN A 98 -3.78 10.97 6.17
N TYR A 99 -3.97 11.40 4.92
CA TYR A 99 -4.86 10.72 3.99
C TYR A 99 -4.44 9.26 3.75
N ALA A 100 -3.14 9.01 3.63
CA ALA A 100 -2.62 7.65 3.49
C ALA A 100 -2.87 6.81 4.76
N ARG A 101 -2.79 7.38 5.95
CA ARG A 101 -3.11 6.69 7.21
C ARG A 101 -4.58 6.26 7.26
N GLU A 102 -5.51 7.17 6.95
CA GLU A 102 -6.94 6.86 6.89
C GLU A 102 -7.23 5.75 5.87
N ARG A 103 -6.61 5.83 4.69
CA ARG A 103 -6.78 4.81 3.64
C ARG A 103 -6.22 3.45 4.03
N CYS A 104 -5.07 3.43 4.72
CA CYS A 104 -4.40 2.21 5.13
C CYS A 104 -4.86 1.68 6.50
N GLU A 105 -5.91 2.23 7.10
CA GLU A 105 -6.42 1.82 8.42
C GLU A 105 -6.71 0.30 8.48
N ARG A 106 -7.29 -0.22 7.39
CA ARG A 106 -7.64 -1.65 7.25
C ARG A 106 -6.43 -2.53 6.89
N ILE A 107 -5.29 -1.94 6.58
CA ILE A 107 -4.06 -2.67 6.22
C ILE A 107 -3.27 -2.94 7.49
N LYS A 108 -3.31 -4.20 7.93
CA LYS A 108 -2.54 -4.67 9.09
C LYS A 108 -1.04 -4.59 8.78
N TRP A 109 -0.26 -4.13 9.75
CA TRP A 109 1.20 -4.07 9.66
C TRP A 109 1.79 -5.45 9.37
N GLY A 110 2.71 -5.52 8.40
CA GLY A 110 3.56 -6.67 8.19
C GLY A 110 2.83 -7.95 7.77
N THR A 111 1.68 -7.82 7.10
CA THR A 111 0.85 -8.97 6.71
C THR A 111 0.81 -9.09 5.21
N ASN A 112 1.22 -10.22 4.62
CA ASN A 112 1.09 -10.44 3.18
C ASN A 112 -0.38 -10.60 2.77
N ARG A 113 -1.08 -9.49 2.49
CA ARG A 113 -2.33 -9.57 1.74
C ARG A 113 -2.00 -9.83 0.28
N SER A 114 -2.06 -11.10 -0.11
CA SER A 114 -2.23 -11.50 -1.51
C SER A 114 -3.41 -10.71 -2.09
N GLN A 115 -3.30 -10.25 -3.34
CA GLN A 115 -4.29 -9.41 -4.07
C GLN A 115 -5.77 -9.85 -3.95
N SER A 116 -6.05 -11.09 -3.56
CA SER A 116 -7.36 -11.73 -3.60
C SER A 116 -8.42 -11.14 -2.65
N GLU A 117 -8.05 -10.54 -1.51
CA GLU A 117 -9.06 -10.08 -0.54
C GLU A 117 -9.67 -8.69 -0.85
N GLU A 118 -9.00 -7.83 -1.64
CA GLU A 118 -9.48 -6.46 -1.90
C GLU A 118 -10.41 -6.36 -3.13
N LEU A 119 -10.27 -7.28 -4.09
CA LEU A 119 -11.13 -7.31 -5.29
C LEU A 119 -12.49 -8.01 -5.06
N ASP A 120 -12.64 -8.80 -3.99
CA ASP A 120 -13.90 -9.51 -3.69
C ASP A 120 -14.99 -8.57 -3.13
N GLY A 121 -14.59 -7.40 -2.62
CA GLY A 121 -15.51 -6.38 -2.10
C GLY A 121 -16.36 -5.64 -3.15
N VAL A 122 -16.13 -5.86 -4.46
CA VAL A 122 -16.87 -5.22 -5.56
C VAL A 122 -18.02 -6.09 -6.10
N ARG A 123 -18.39 -7.20 -5.43
CA ARG A 123 -19.58 -8.02 -5.80
C ARG A 123 -20.78 -7.87 -4.88
N ALA A 124 -20.81 -6.88 -3.99
CA ALA A 124 -22.03 -6.53 -3.28
C ALA A 124 -22.78 -5.42 -4.03
N LEU A 125 -23.60 -5.80 -5.02
CA LEU A 125 -24.83 -5.10 -5.44
C LEU A 125 -25.44 -5.83 -6.66
N HIS A 126 -26.16 -6.91 -6.40
CA HIS A 126 -27.47 -7.11 -7.04
C HIS A 126 -28.39 -7.70 -5.98
N GLY A 127 -29.26 -6.82 -5.47
CA GLY A 127 -30.36 -7.18 -4.60
C GLY A 127 -31.40 -8.01 -5.36
N GLY A 128 -32.07 -8.88 -4.63
CA GLY A 128 -33.21 -9.65 -5.07
C GLY A 128 -33.82 -10.37 -3.88
N HIS A 129 -34.74 -9.68 -3.21
CA HIS A 129 -35.57 -10.11 -2.09
C HIS A 129 -35.90 -11.63 -2.01
N SER A 130 -35.82 -12.17 -0.79
CA SER A 130 -36.57 -13.36 -0.34
C SER A 130 -38.09 -13.08 -0.34
N PRO A 131 -38.98 -14.08 -0.37
CA PRO A 131 -39.20 -15.01 0.76
C PRO A 131 -39.31 -16.48 0.30
N GLY A 132 -38.97 -17.50 1.09
CA GLY A 132 -39.58 -17.81 2.37
C GLY A 132 -40.85 -18.63 2.14
N THR A 133 -40.73 -19.95 1.98
CA THR A 133 -41.84 -20.87 2.28
C THR A 133 -41.27 -22.18 2.83
N PHE A 134 -41.77 -22.53 4.00
CA PHE A 134 -41.49 -23.72 4.80
C PHE A 134 -42.61 -24.75 4.53
N VAL A 135 -42.33 -26.03 4.83
CA VAL A 135 -43.21 -27.23 4.97
C VAL A 135 -43.98 -27.73 3.73
N SER A 136 -44.16 -29.03 3.49
CA SER A 136 -44.10 -30.23 4.37
C SER A 136 -43.46 -31.42 3.68
#